data_AF-A0A258BI71-F1
#
_entry.id   AF-A0A258BI71-F1
#
_cell.length_a   1.000
_cell.length_b   1.000
_cell.length_c   1.000
_cell.angle_alpha   90.00
_cell.angle_beta   90.00
_cell.angle_gamma   90.00
#
_symmetry.space_group_name_H-M   'P 1'
#
loop_
_entity.id
_entity.type
_entity.pdbx_description
1 polymer ?
#
loop_
_entity_poly.entity_id
_entity_poly.type
_entity_poly.pdbx_seq_one_letter_code
_entity_poly.pdbx_strand_id
1 'polypeptide(L)'
;MRLYKCLALALMLATASTGTTAFAQTVTVDSAMAAADRPPQHTERDVMRKPEMAFLLPYLKAGDTVLDMGAGGGYTSMLMSTAVGDTGRIYVQNPASWVENYKMQPALDYLTSK
;
A
#
# COMPACT_ATOMS: atom_id res chain seq x y z
N MET A 1 -4.19 -55.69 -43.70
CA MET A 1 -4.40 -54.45 -44.48
C MET A 1 -4.40 -53.28 -43.49
N ARG A 2 -3.29 -52.50 -43.46
CA ARG A 2 -3.08 -51.13 -42.88
C ARG A 2 -3.41 -50.96 -41.37
N LEU A 3 -2.48 -50.88 -40.42
CA LEU A 3 -1.23 -50.10 -40.25
C LEU A 3 -1.44 -48.56 -40.17
N TYR A 4 -1.39 -48.06 -38.92
CA TYR A 4 -1.11 -46.73 -38.35
C TYR A 4 -1.18 -45.46 -39.22
N LYS A 5 -1.95 -44.45 -38.75
CA LYS A 5 -1.88 -42.97 -39.00
C LYS A 5 -3.23 -42.41 -38.49
N CYS A 6 -3.38 -41.64 -37.40
CA CYS A 6 -2.70 -40.43 -36.93
C CYS A 6 -2.82 -40.45 -35.38
N LEU A 7 -1.77 -40.47 -34.55
CA LEU A 7 -0.83 -39.39 -34.25
C LEU A 7 -1.30 -37.98 -34.64
N ALA A 8 -1.93 -37.27 -33.70
CA ALA A 8 -1.65 -35.86 -33.41
C ALA A 8 -2.45 -35.38 -32.17
N LEU A 9 -1.74 -35.24 -31.06
CA LEU A 9 -1.69 -34.00 -30.29
C LEU A 9 -3.00 -33.46 -29.65
N ALA A 10 -3.28 -33.87 -28.41
CA ALA A 10 -3.93 -33.00 -27.41
C ALA A 10 -3.52 -33.42 -25.98
N LEU A 11 -2.24 -33.71 -25.79
CA LEU A 11 -1.60 -33.75 -24.48
C LEU A 11 -0.97 -32.37 -24.29
N MET A 12 -1.60 -31.51 -23.49
CA MET A 12 -1.03 -30.36 -22.74
C MET A 12 -2.07 -29.24 -22.63
N LEU A 13 -2.83 -29.25 -21.53
CA LEU A 13 -3.24 -28.00 -20.89
C LEU A 13 -3.37 -28.22 -19.38
N ALA A 14 -2.32 -28.75 -18.78
CA ALA A 14 -2.06 -28.50 -17.36
C ALA A 14 -1.46 -27.09 -17.30
N THR A 15 -2.32 -26.07 -17.27
CA THR A 15 -1.89 -24.74 -16.81
C THR A 15 -1.54 -24.88 -15.34
N ALA A 16 -0.29 -25.26 -15.07
CA ALA A 16 0.31 -25.05 -13.79
C ALA A 16 0.29 -23.55 -13.56
N SER A 17 -0.69 -23.07 -12.79
CA SER A 17 -0.64 -21.77 -12.17
C SER A 17 0.57 -21.82 -11.24
N THR A 18 1.75 -21.45 -11.75
CA THR A 18 2.83 -20.95 -10.91
C THR A 18 2.28 -19.69 -10.28
N GLY A 19 1.55 -19.86 -9.16
CA GLY A 19 1.29 -18.80 -8.24
C GLY A 19 2.67 -18.35 -7.79
N THR A 20 3.17 -17.28 -8.40
CA THR A 20 4.32 -16.56 -7.87
C THR A 20 3.86 -16.10 -6.50
N THR A 21 4.26 -16.82 -5.46
CA THR A 21 4.15 -16.32 -4.10
C THR A 21 5.01 -15.07 -4.09
N ALA A 22 4.38 -13.91 -4.27
CA ALA A 22 5.07 -12.65 -4.12
C ALA A 22 5.61 -12.66 -2.69
N PHE A 23 6.93 -12.73 -2.55
CA PHE A 23 7.55 -12.48 -1.26
C PHE A 23 7.08 -11.10 -0.84
N ALA A 24 6.46 -10.99 0.34
CA ALA A 24 6.07 -9.70 0.88
C ALA A 24 7.33 -8.82 0.87
N GLN A 25 7.36 -7.80 0.01
CA GLN A 25 8.48 -6.88 -0.01
C GLN A 25 8.50 -6.18 1.34
N THR A 26 9.62 -6.30 2.05
CA THR A 26 9.86 -5.47 3.22
C THR A 26 9.96 -4.02 2.76
N VAL A 27 8.91 -3.25 3.01
CA VAL A 27 8.88 -1.82 2.70
C VAL A 27 9.80 -1.10 3.67
N THR A 28 10.84 -0.46 3.14
CA THR A 28 11.74 0.38 3.92
C THR A 28 11.18 1.80 3.99
N VAL A 29 11.55 2.54 5.03
CA VAL A 29 11.19 3.96 5.16
C VAL A 29 11.64 4.77 3.95
N ASP A 30 12.82 4.48 3.39
CA ASP A 30 13.34 5.16 2.21
C ASP A 30 12.51 4.84 0.97
N SER A 31 12.09 3.59 0.79
CA SER A 31 11.19 3.23 -0.32
C SER A 31 9.81 3.87 -0.19
N ALA A 32 9.26 3.96 1.03
CA ALA A 32 7.98 4.60 1.27
C ALA A 32 8.03 6.11 0.99
N MET A 33 9.12 6.77 1.40
CA MET A 33 9.37 8.19 1.12
C MET A 33 9.78 8.46 -0.34
N ALA A 34 10.16 7.43 -1.12
CA ALA A 34 10.47 7.59 -2.53
C ALA A 34 9.22 7.58 -3.45
N ALA A 35 8.01 7.36 -2.91
CA ALA A 35 6.79 7.39 -3.72
C ALA A 35 6.64 8.74 -4.44
N ALA A 36 6.34 8.70 -5.75
CA ALA A 36 6.39 9.88 -6.62
C ALA A 36 5.24 10.86 -6.39
N ASP A 37 4.06 10.35 -6.00
CA ASP A 37 2.82 11.14 -5.93
C ASP A 37 2.51 11.68 -4.51
N ARG A 38 3.57 11.98 -3.73
CA ARG A 38 3.41 12.49 -2.36
C ARG A 38 3.12 14.00 -2.38
N PRO A 39 2.10 14.48 -1.63
CA PRO A 39 1.86 15.90 -1.45
C PRO A 39 3.14 16.63 -0.98
N PRO A 40 3.44 17.85 -1.47
CA PRO A 40 4.64 18.59 -1.05
C PRO A 40 4.77 18.75 0.46
N GLN A 41 3.64 19.01 1.15
CA GLN A 41 3.56 19.15 2.60
C GLN A 41 3.90 17.85 3.34
N HIS A 42 3.79 16.69 2.69
CA HIS A 42 4.25 15.44 3.25
C HIS A 42 5.77 15.34 3.13
N THR A 43 6.34 15.58 1.94
CA THR A 43 7.78 15.55 1.71
C THR A 43 8.55 16.49 2.65
N GLU A 44 8.03 17.70 2.90
CA GLU A 44 8.62 18.65 3.87
C GLU A 44 8.75 18.09 5.30
N ARG A 45 7.89 17.14 5.68
CA ARG A 45 7.85 16.56 7.03
C ARG A 45 8.78 15.36 7.19
N ASP A 46 9.31 14.80 6.10
CA ASP A 46 10.11 13.57 6.13
C ASP A 46 11.31 13.66 7.07
N VAL A 47 12.02 14.79 7.05
CA VAL A 47 13.19 15.00 7.90
C VAL A 47 12.84 14.81 9.39
N MET A 48 11.68 15.31 9.80
CA MET A 48 11.23 15.24 11.19
C MET A 48 10.51 13.93 11.54
N ARG A 49 9.93 13.24 10.54
CA ARG A 49 9.08 12.06 10.72
C ARG A 49 9.75 10.74 10.38
N LYS A 50 10.93 10.76 9.76
CA LYS A 50 11.68 9.55 9.39
C LYS A 50 11.94 8.60 10.56
N PRO A 51 12.34 9.05 11.77
CA PRO A 51 12.54 8.13 12.88
C PRO A 51 11.26 7.41 13.32
N GLU A 52 10.13 8.13 13.34
CA GLU A 52 8.80 7.57 13.66
C GLU A 52 8.42 6.49 12.64
N MET A 53 8.59 6.77 11.35
CA MET A 53 8.25 5.81 10.30
C MET A 53 9.19 4.62 10.24
N ALA A 54 10.48 4.82 10.51
CA ALA A 54 11.45 3.74 10.61
C ALA A 54 11.14 2.78 11.78
N PHE A 55 10.56 3.29 12.86
CA PHE A 55 10.05 2.48 13.96
C PHE A 55 8.74 1.77 13.59
N LEU A 56 7.80 2.45 12.93
CA LEU A 56 6.44 1.96 12.71
C LEU A 56 6.33 0.93 11.57
N LEU A 57 6.95 1.19 10.41
CA LEU A 57 6.77 0.36 9.20
C LEU A 57 7.11 -1.13 9.36
N PRO A 58 8.15 -1.54 10.13
CA PRO A 58 8.47 -2.95 10.31
C PRO A 58 7.37 -3.79 10.95
N TYR A 59 6.38 -3.17 11.60
CA TYR A 59 5.25 -3.85 12.22
C TYR A 59 4.07 -4.07 11.28
N LEU A 60 4.13 -3.55 10.06
CA LEU A 60 3.08 -3.69 9.05
C LEU A 60 3.47 -4.73 8.01
N LYS A 61 2.47 -5.43 7.48
CA LYS A 61 2.61 -6.36 6.36
C LYS A 61 1.51 -6.15 5.32
N ALA A 62 1.77 -6.65 4.11
CA ALA A 62 0.80 -6.64 3.02
C ALA A 62 -0.53 -7.28 3.45
N GLY A 63 -1.65 -6.62 3.16
CA GLY A 63 -3.00 -7.06 3.52
C GLY A 63 -3.46 -6.65 4.92
N ASP A 64 -2.64 -6.00 5.74
CA ASP A 64 -3.07 -5.54 7.07
C ASP A 64 -4.22 -4.52 6.96
N THR A 65 -5.08 -4.55 7.99
CA THR A 65 -6.09 -3.52 8.24
C THR A 65 -5.67 -2.70 9.45
N VAL A 66 -5.41 -1.41 9.25
CA VAL A 66 -4.85 -0.51 10.26
C VAL A 66 -5.82 0.64 10.52
N LEU A 67 -5.93 1.06 11.78
CA LEU A 67 -6.61 2.29 12.18
C LEU A 67 -5.57 3.36 12.53
N ASP A 68 -5.53 4.44 11.76
CA ASP A 68 -4.75 5.64 12.04
C ASP A 68 -5.63 6.66 12.77
N MET A 69 -5.50 6.68 14.09
CA MET A 69 -6.29 7.54 14.97
C MET A 69 -5.64 8.92 15.11
N GLY A 70 -6.36 9.97 14.75
CA GLY A 70 -5.77 11.32 14.70
C GLY A 70 -4.80 11.47 13.52
N ALA A 71 -5.17 10.92 12.37
CA ALA A 71 -4.36 10.91 11.14
C ALA A 71 -3.92 12.31 10.68
N GLY A 72 -4.62 13.35 11.14
CA GLY A 72 -4.40 14.74 10.78
C GLY A 72 -4.42 14.90 9.27
N GLY A 73 -3.28 15.38 8.74
CA GLY A 73 -3.06 15.58 7.32
C GLY A 73 -2.85 14.31 6.47
N GLY A 74 -2.89 13.11 7.05
CA GLY A 74 -2.75 11.84 6.32
C GLY A 74 -1.31 11.40 6.00
N TYR A 75 -0.30 12.06 6.57
CA TYR A 75 1.11 11.77 6.29
C TYR A 75 1.49 10.32 6.63
N THR A 76 1.24 9.92 7.88
CA THR A 76 1.56 8.56 8.36
C THR A 76 0.73 7.55 7.60
N SER A 77 -0.56 7.84 7.38
CA SER A 77 -1.50 6.97 6.66
C SER A 77 -1.01 6.62 5.25
N MET A 78 -0.53 7.61 4.50
CA MET A 78 0.01 7.39 3.14
C MET A 78 1.31 6.55 3.18
N LEU A 79 2.21 6.78 4.13
CA LEU A 79 3.41 5.94 4.20
C LEU A 79 3.07 4.51 4.66
N MET A 80 2.11 4.32 5.57
CA MET A 80 1.61 2.99 5.93
C MET A 80 0.93 2.29 4.75
N SER A 81 0.27 3.02 3.84
CA SER A 81 -0.38 2.42 2.66
C SER A 81 0.64 1.72 1.76
N THR A 82 1.88 2.19 1.71
CA THR A 82 2.96 1.52 0.96
C THR A 82 3.28 0.14 1.51
N ALA A 83 3.21 -0.06 2.84
CA ALA A 83 3.50 -1.33 3.51
C ALA A 83 2.34 -2.33 3.43
N VAL A 84 1.09 -1.86 3.57
CA VAL A 84 -0.08 -2.76 3.53
C VAL A 84 -0.50 -3.11 2.09
N GLY A 85 -0.13 -2.29 1.10
CA GLY A 85 -0.35 -2.54 -0.32
C GLY A 85 -1.82 -2.58 -0.73
N ASP A 86 -2.07 -2.95 -2.00
CA ASP A 86 -3.40 -2.90 -2.64
C ASP A 86 -4.44 -3.84 -2.01
N THR A 87 -4.00 -4.85 -1.24
CA THR A 87 -4.88 -5.78 -0.53
C THR A 87 -5.16 -5.36 0.91
N GLY A 88 -4.42 -4.38 1.42
CA GLY A 88 -4.56 -3.83 2.77
C GLY A 88 -5.57 -2.69 2.84
N ARG A 89 -5.84 -2.23 4.07
CA ARG A 89 -6.75 -1.11 4.34
C ARG A 89 -6.20 -0.22 5.44
N ILE A 90 -6.24 1.09 5.23
CA ILE A 90 -5.97 2.09 6.27
C ILE A 90 -7.26 2.86 6.53
N TYR A 91 -7.80 2.73 7.72
CA TYR A 91 -8.89 3.59 8.20
C TYR A 91 -8.28 4.83 8.84
N VAL A 92 -8.57 5.99 8.28
CA VAL A 92 -8.16 7.28 8.83
C VAL A 92 -9.29 7.87 9.66
N GLN A 93 -8.99 8.21 10.91
CA GLN A 93 -9.92 8.86 11.80
C GLN A 93 -9.35 10.22 12.22
N ASN A 94 -10.22 11.24 12.19
CA ASN A 94 -9.98 12.54 12.78
C ASN A 94 -11.24 13.02 13.50
N PRO A 95 -11.14 13.72 14.64
CA PRO A 95 -12.27 14.43 15.21
C PRO A 95 -12.81 15.48 14.23
N ALA A 96 -14.14 15.61 14.13
CA ALA A 96 -14.76 16.60 13.23
C ALA A 96 -14.25 18.03 13.51
N SER A 97 -14.05 18.37 14.78
CA SER A 97 -13.54 19.68 15.21
C SER A 97 -12.14 20.01 14.68
N TRP A 98 -11.32 19.01 14.35
CA TRP A 98 -9.99 19.26 13.81
C TRP A 98 -10.02 19.86 12.41
N VAL A 99 -11.02 19.49 11.60
CA VAL A 99 -11.13 19.96 10.20
C VAL A 99 -11.23 21.48 10.18
N GLU A 100 -12.10 22.03 11.02
CA GLU A 100 -12.28 23.47 11.18
C GLU A 100 -11.11 24.11 11.92
N ASN A 101 -10.75 23.62 13.10
CA ASN A 101 -9.77 24.26 13.99
C ASN A 101 -8.35 24.30 13.41
N TYR A 102 -7.97 23.30 12.62
CA TYR A 102 -6.63 23.19 12.03
C TYR A 102 -6.63 23.37 10.51
N LYS A 103 -7.75 23.84 9.93
CA LYS A 103 -7.89 24.11 8.49
C LYS A 103 -7.51 22.90 7.64
N MET A 104 -7.92 21.71 8.06
CA MET A 104 -7.52 20.45 7.41
C MET A 104 -8.32 20.12 6.16
N GLN A 105 -9.14 21.04 5.64
CA GLN A 105 -9.95 20.78 4.45
C GLN A 105 -9.14 20.20 3.28
N PRO A 106 -7.95 20.74 2.91
CA PRO A 106 -7.15 20.15 1.83
C PRO A 106 -6.72 18.71 2.11
N ALA A 107 -6.44 18.38 3.37
CA ALA A 107 -6.10 17.02 3.75
C ALA A 107 -7.30 16.08 3.75
N LEU A 108 -8.48 16.57 4.15
CA LEU A 108 -9.73 15.82 4.07
C LEU A 108 -10.07 15.50 2.61
N ASP A 109 -9.92 16.46 1.71
CA ASP A 109 -10.13 16.27 0.27
C ASP A 109 -9.13 15.24 -0.28
N TYR A 110 -7.85 15.31 0.11
CA TYR A 110 -6.85 14.31 -0.25
C TYR A 110 -7.23 12.91 0.24
N LEU A 111 -7.54 12.77 1.54
CA LEU A 111 -7.86 11.49 2.17
C LEU A 111 -9.15 10.84 1.66
N THR A 112 -10.10 11.63 1.16
CA THR A 112 -11.37 11.13 0.61
C THR A 112 -11.34 10.89 -0.90
N SER A 113 -10.27 11.31 -1.58
CA SER A 113 -10.06 11.08 -3.02
C SER A 113 -9.42 9.73 -3.37
N LYS A 114 -9.00 8.96 -2.37
CA LYS A 114 -8.30 7.66 -2.50
C LYS A 114 -9.22 6.52 -2.10
#